data_AF-A0A961G5P5-F1
#
_entry.id   AF-A0A961G5P5-F1
#
_cell.length_a   1.000
_cell.length_b   1.000
_cell.length_c   1.000
_cell.angle_alpha   90.00
_cell.angle_beta   90.00
_cell.angle_gamma   90.00
#
_symmetry.space_group_name_H-M   'P 1'
#
loop_
_entity.id
_entity.type
_entity.pdbx_description
1 polymer ?
#
loop_
_entity_poly.entity_id
_entity_poly.type
_entity_poly.pdbx_seq_one_letter_code
_entity_poly.pdbx_strand_id
1 'polypeptide(L)'
;YRVDKRLPGVGDSQLHMNPDDARRLGIDNGDYVWVDANPADRPFVGWTESHEFSYVARLMARVTYNLAYSNGVTMLKHAFYMATPLTVRAQQERPDGRALSPNGYQASFRHGSQQSITRGWAPPMHQTDTLFHKKAAAMGFTFGFDVDNHAINTCPKETLVKITKAESGGLEGRGAWKPGTTGETPAAENAAMQRYLMGDLTTVRGAAP
;
A
#
# COMPACT_ATOMS: atom_id res chain seq x y z
N TYR A 1 -20.49 2.33 -5.31
CA TYR A 1 -20.53 2.82 -6.71
C TYR A 1 -19.18 3.46 -7.05
N ARG A 2 -18.79 3.56 -8.33
CA ARG A 2 -17.52 4.19 -8.75
C ARG A 2 -17.79 5.55 -9.37
N VAL A 3 -17.18 6.60 -8.82
CA VAL A 3 -17.22 7.94 -9.42
C VAL A 3 -16.14 8.08 -10.49
N ASP A 4 -14.95 7.57 -10.20
CA ASP A 4 -13.79 7.63 -11.09
C ASP A 4 -13.59 6.27 -11.78
N LYS A 5 -13.51 6.27 -13.11
CA LYS A 5 -13.28 5.06 -13.92
C LYS A 5 -11.87 4.49 -13.79
N ARG A 6 -10.90 5.26 -13.27
CA ARG A 6 -9.54 4.77 -13.00
C ARG A 6 -9.47 3.82 -11.81
N LEU A 7 -10.46 3.86 -10.90
CA LEU A 7 -10.49 2.95 -9.76
C LEU A 7 -10.44 1.49 -10.28
N PRO A 8 -9.74 0.58 -9.60
CA PRO A 8 -9.70 -0.82 -10.04
C PRO A 8 -11.05 -1.52 -9.80
N GLY A 9 -11.70 -1.24 -8.67
CA GLY A 9 -13.00 -1.77 -8.26
C GLY A 9 -13.86 -0.71 -7.56
N VAL A 10 -14.63 -1.10 -6.55
CA VAL A 10 -15.38 -0.15 -5.68
C VAL A 10 -14.53 0.45 -4.56
N GLY A 11 -13.41 -0.20 -4.23
CA GLY A 11 -12.40 0.28 -3.30
C GLY A 11 -11.12 0.65 -4.01
N ASP A 12 -10.18 1.19 -3.23
CA ASP A 12 -8.83 1.52 -3.68
C ASP A 12 -7.82 1.21 -2.58
N SER A 13 -6.61 0.85 -3.00
CA SER A 13 -5.49 0.64 -2.08
C SER A 13 -4.94 1.98 -1.59
N GLN A 14 -4.66 2.08 -0.30
CA GLN A 14 -4.16 3.30 0.33
C GLN A 14 -2.74 3.09 0.83
N LEU A 15 -1.86 4.01 0.47
CA LEU A 15 -0.55 4.20 1.08
C LEU A 15 -0.67 5.32 2.12
N HIS A 16 -0.64 4.96 3.40
CA HIS A 16 -0.63 5.93 4.47
C HIS A 16 0.75 6.58 4.57
N MET A 17 0.75 7.90 4.64
CA MET A 17 1.97 8.70 4.64
C MET A 17 1.82 9.90 5.57
N ASN A 18 2.90 10.26 6.24
CA ASN A 18 2.95 11.51 6.99
C ASN A 18 2.76 12.71 6.04
N PRO A 19 1.88 13.67 6.34
CA PRO A 19 1.66 14.85 5.49
C PRO A 19 2.91 15.67 5.19
N ASP A 20 3.86 15.77 6.13
CA ASP A 20 5.08 16.56 5.93
C ASP A 20 6.00 15.92 4.89
N ASP A 21 6.17 14.61 4.95
CA ASP A 21 6.95 13.89 3.94
C ASP A 21 6.28 13.93 2.57
N ALA A 22 4.96 13.81 2.52
CA ALA A 22 4.23 13.91 1.25
C ALA A 22 4.42 15.29 0.61
N ARG A 23 4.30 16.37 1.41
CA ARG A 23 4.55 17.74 0.95
C ARG A 23 5.99 17.95 0.48
N ARG A 24 6.99 17.42 1.20
CA ARG A 24 8.40 17.47 0.77
C ARG A 24 8.62 16.80 -0.58
N LEU A 25 7.85 15.77 -0.90
CA LEU A 25 7.87 15.08 -2.19
C LEU A 25 6.94 15.69 -3.25
N GLY A 26 6.22 16.78 -2.94
CA GLY A 26 5.27 17.41 -3.86
C GLY A 26 4.05 16.55 -4.18
N ILE A 27 3.64 15.70 -3.23
CA ILE A 27 2.52 14.77 -3.35
C ILE A 27 1.37 15.31 -2.51
N ASP A 28 0.18 15.44 -3.11
CA ASP A 28 -1.03 15.88 -2.42
C ASP A 28 -1.81 14.69 -1.86
N ASN A 29 -2.66 14.95 -0.86
CA ASN A 29 -3.55 13.92 -0.32
C ASN A 29 -4.49 13.40 -1.41
N GLY A 30 -4.48 12.07 -1.63
CA GLY A 30 -5.27 11.41 -2.66
C GLY A 30 -4.58 11.27 -4.02
N ASP A 31 -3.38 11.82 -4.22
CA ASP A 31 -2.58 11.55 -5.42
C ASP A 31 -2.24 10.06 -5.54
N TYR A 32 -2.06 9.57 -6.75
CA TYR A 32 -1.48 8.25 -6.96
C TYR A 32 0.03 8.36 -7.11
N VAL A 33 0.71 7.38 -6.55
CA VAL A 33 2.16 7.28 -6.56
C VAL A 33 2.60 5.92 -7.08
N TRP A 34 3.76 5.91 -7.73
CA TRP A 34 4.54 4.69 -7.90
C TRP A 34 5.36 4.45 -6.65
N VAL A 35 5.37 3.18 -6.21
CA VAL A 35 6.17 2.72 -5.09
C VAL A 35 7.14 1.66 -5.61
N ASP A 36 8.43 1.96 -5.56
CA ASP A 36 9.48 1.11 -6.10
C ASP A 36 10.35 0.57 -4.98
N ALA A 37 10.59 -0.73 -4.98
CA ALA A 37 11.64 -1.34 -4.16
C ALA A 37 13.03 -0.94 -4.67
N ASN A 38 14.04 -1.29 -3.87
CA ASN A 38 15.44 -1.23 -4.27
C ASN A 38 15.63 -1.80 -5.70
N PRO A 39 16.39 -1.14 -6.59
CA PRO A 39 16.70 -1.67 -7.91
C PRO A 39 17.37 -3.04 -7.97
N ALA A 40 17.93 -3.54 -6.87
CA ALA A 40 18.42 -4.93 -6.78
C ALA A 40 17.29 -5.94 -6.45
N ASP A 41 16.17 -5.44 -5.94
CA ASP A 41 15.01 -6.21 -5.48
C ASP A 41 13.82 -6.02 -6.43
N ARG A 42 14.10 -5.86 -7.74
CA ARG A 42 13.07 -5.59 -8.73
C ARG A 42 11.97 -6.67 -8.71
N PRO A 43 10.75 -6.31 -9.13
CA PRO A 43 9.59 -7.20 -9.02
C PRO A 43 9.76 -8.59 -9.64
N PHE A 44 10.68 -8.75 -10.60
CA PHE A 44 11.08 -10.02 -11.17
C PHE A 44 12.53 -9.99 -11.71
N VAL A 45 13.10 -11.17 -11.94
CA VAL A 45 14.45 -11.35 -12.51
C VAL A 45 14.50 -10.81 -13.95
N GLY A 46 15.49 -9.97 -14.27
CA GLY A 46 15.63 -9.38 -15.61
C GLY A 46 14.74 -8.17 -15.87
N TRP A 47 14.18 -7.56 -14.83
CA TRP A 47 13.36 -6.36 -14.93
C TRP A 47 14.09 -5.21 -15.66
N THR A 48 13.38 -4.59 -16.60
CA THR A 48 13.72 -3.32 -17.24
C THR A 48 12.47 -2.46 -17.35
N GLU A 49 12.59 -1.14 -17.45
CA GLU A 49 11.41 -0.26 -17.58
C GLU A 49 10.57 -0.56 -18.82
N SER A 50 11.19 -1.05 -19.89
CA SER A 50 10.54 -1.41 -21.15
C SER A 50 9.93 -2.81 -21.17
N HIS A 51 10.19 -3.63 -20.15
CA HIS A 51 9.66 -4.99 -20.10
C HIS A 51 8.13 -4.95 -19.94
N GLU A 52 7.40 -5.81 -20.67
CA GLU A 52 5.93 -5.83 -20.68
C GLU A 52 5.31 -5.99 -19.27
N PHE A 53 5.91 -6.85 -18.43
CA PHE A 53 5.46 -7.07 -17.06
C PHE A 53 5.83 -5.95 -16.10
N SER A 54 6.72 -5.02 -16.44
CA SER A 54 7.09 -3.92 -15.54
C SER A 54 5.89 -3.07 -15.19
N TYR A 55 5.02 -2.80 -16.16
CA TYR A 55 3.80 -2.04 -15.94
C TYR A 55 2.73 -2.83 -15.16
N VAL A 56 2.80 -4.16 -15.18
CA VAL A 56 1.90 -5.03 -14.40
C VAL A 56 2.39 -5.19 -12.96
N ALA A 57 3.69 -5.35 -12.78
CA ALA A 57 4.30 -5.74 -11.51
C ALA A 57 4.71 -4.55 -10.64
N ARG A 58 4.84 -3.33 -11.18
CA ARG A 58 5.16 -2.12 -10.40
C ARG A 58 3.96 -1.66 -9.57
N LEU A 59 4.16 -1.38 -8.28
CA LEU A 59 3.08 -0.97 -7.38
C LEU A 59 2.65 0.48 -7.62
N MET A 60 1.35 0.67 -7.88
CA MET A 60 0.68 1.96 -7.80
C MET A 60 -0.33 1.97 -6.65
N ALA A 61 -0.30 3.02 -5.82
CA ALA A 61 -1.24 3.20 -4.72
C ALA A 61 -1.69 4.65 -4.57
N ARG A 62 -2.86 4.90 -3.99
CA ARG A 62 -3.32 6.24 -3.63
C ARG A 62 -2.73 6.65 -2.28
N VAL A 63 -2.17 7.83 -2.18
CA VAL A 63 -1.69 8.39 -0.91
C VAL A 63 -2.86 8.84 -0.05
N THR A 64 -2.81 8.51 1.23
CA THR A 64 -3.74 9.00 2.25
C THR A 64 -2.94 9.57 3.40
N TYR A 65 -3.12 10.86 3.65
CA TYR A 65 -2.47 11.55 4.75
C TYR A 65 -2.89 10.95 6.09
N ASN A 66 -1.90 10.64 6.92
CA ASN A 66 -2.14 10.08 8.24
C ASN A 66 -1.02 10.49 9.21
N LEU A 67 -1.37 11.33 10.18
CA LEU A 67 -0.45 11.85 11.20
C LEU A 67 0.01 10.79 12.22
N ALA A 68 -0.67 9.64 12.30
CA ALA A 68 -0.26 8.57 13.20
C ALA A 68 1.05 7.89 12.76
N TYR A 69 1.47 8.06 11.50
CA TYR A 69 2.73 7.52 11.02
C TYR A 69 3.86 8.54 11.15
N SER A 70 4.99 8.08 11.68
CA SER A 70 6.21 8.88 11.81
C SER A 70 6.80 9.24 10.44
N ASN A 71 7.57 10.33 10.39
CA ASN A 71 8.31 10.68 9.19
C ASN A 71 9.28 9.56 8.78
N GLY A 72 9.45 9.34 7.48
CA GLY A 72 10.25 8.27 6.89
C GLY A 72 9.55 6.91 6.85
N VAL A 73 8.34 6.78 7.42
CA VAL A 73 7.59 5.51 7.46
C VAL A 73 6.28 5.65 6.70
N THR A 74 6.00 4.68 5.84
CA THR A 74 4.70 4.55 5.16
C THR A 74 4.10 3.18 5.44
N MET A 75 2.78 3.06 5.31
CA MET A 75 2.08 1.80 5.53
C MET A 75 1.06 1.57 4.44
N LEU A 76 1.13 0.40 3.82
CA LEU A 76 0.10 -0.11 2.93
C LEU A 76 -0.45 -1.40 3.52
N LYS A 77 -1.77 -1.46 3.72
CA LYS A 77 -2.40 -2.63 4.34
C LYS A 77 -2.21 -3.88 3.47
N HIS A 78 -1.93 -5.00 4.12
CA HIS A 78 -1.83 -6.30 3.45
C HIS A 78 -3.24 -6.86 3.09
N ALA A 79 -3.27 -7.94 2.30
CA ALA A 79 -4.45 -8.73 1.92
C ALA A 79 -5.36 -8.16 0.81
N PHE A 80 -4.79 -7.37 -0.10
CA PHE A 80 -5.48 -6.94 -1.33
C PHE A 80 -5.27 -7.93 -2.49
N TYR A 81 -6.23 -7.96 -3.42
CA TYR A 81 -6.14 -8.74 -4.66
C TYR A 81 -5.15 -8.08 -5.63
N MET A 82 -4.10 -8.80 -5.98
CA MET A 82 -2.97 -8.32 -6.79
C MET A 82 -3.36 -8.01 -8.24
N ALA A 83 -2.66 -7.09 -8.89
CA ALA A 83 -2.79 -6.91 -10.32
C ALA A 83 -2.18 -8.10 -11.09
N THR A 84 -2.82 -8.46 -12.20
CA THR A 84 -2.38 -9.48 -13.15
C THR A 84 -2.36 -8.89 -14.57
N PRO A 85 -1.69 -9.51 -15.55
CA PRO A 85 -1.72 -9.03 -16.93
C PRO A 85 -3.14 -8.86 -17.49
N LEU A 86 -4.05 -9.80 -17.14
CA LEU A 86 -5.44 -9.74 -17.59
C LEU A 86 -6.23 -8.60 -16.95
N THR A 87 -6.02 -8.31 -15.67
CA THR A 87 -6.72 -7.20 -14.99
C THR A 87 -6.18 -5.84 -15.41
N VAL A 88 -4.88 -5.73 -15.69
CA VAL A 88 -4.27 -4.48 -16.20
C VAL A 88 -4.78 -4.20 -17.60
N ARG A 89 -4.78 -5.21 -18.48
CA ARG A 89 -5.37 -5.10 -19.82
C ARG A 89 -6.85 -4.73 -19.76
N ALA A 90 -7.61 -5.41 -18.89
CA ALA A 90 -9.02 -5.11 -18.69
C ALA A 90 -9.25 -3.66 -18.25
N GLN A 91 -8.42 -3.12 -17.36
CA GLN A 91 -8.53 -1.72 -16.95
C GLN A 91 -8.34 -0.75 -18.12
N GLN A 92 -7.46 -1.08 -19.07
CA GLN A 92 -7.14 -0.24 -20.24
C GLN A 92 -8.20 -0.34 -21.35
N GLU A 93 -8.69 -1.55 -21.62
CA GLU A 93 -9.54 -1.82 -22.77
C GLU A 93 -11.04 -1.76 -22.46
N ARG A 94 -11.45 -2.01 -21.20
CA ARG A 94 -12.87 -2.04 -20.86
C ARG A 94 -13.47 -0.63 -20.84
N PRO A 95 -14.69 -0.43 -21.39
CA PRO A 95 -15.38 0.87 -21.35
C PRO A 95 -15.68 1.41 -19.94
N ASP A 96 -15.74 0.51 -18.94
CA ASP A 96 -15.99 0.84 -17.53
C ASP A 96 -14.69 1.07 -16.72
N GLY A 97 -13.52 0.76 -17.28
CA GLY A 97 -12.20 0.89 -16.65
C GLY A 97 -11.99 -0.04 -15.44
N ARG A 98 -12.77 -1.11 -15.29
CA ARG A 98 -12.60 -2.03 -14.16
C ARG A 98 -11.39 -2.93 -14.35
N ALA A 99 -10.64 -3.16 -13.27
CA ALA A 99 -9.61 -4.19 -13.19
C ALA A 99 -10.23 -5.60 -12.99
N LEU A 100 -11.25 -5.93 -13.78
CA LEU A 100 -11.99 -7.19 -13.78
C LEU A 100 -11.58 -7.99 -15.02
N SER A 101 -10.87 -9.09 -14.83
CA SER A 101 -10.46 -9.96 -15.93
C SER A 101 -11.67 -10.73 -16.52
N PRO A 102 -11.55 -11.24 -17.75
CA PRO A 102 -12.62 -12.02 -18.40
C PRO A 102 -13.05 -13.27 -17.62
N ASN A 103 -12.16 -13.85 -16.81
CA ASN A 103 -12.43 -15.01 -15.96
C ASN A 103 -13.03 -14.66 -14.58
N GLY A 104 -13.39 -13.40 -14.33
CA GLY A 104 -14.09 -12.98 -13.12
C GLY A 104 -13.20 -12.55 -11.94
N TYR A 105 -11.87 -12.55 -12.11
CA TYR A 105 -10.96 -12.06 -11.06
C TYR A 105 -10.92 -10.52 -11.04
N GLN A 106 -11.18 -9.93 -9.87
CA GLN A 106 -11.19 -8.48 -9.65
C GLN A 106 -9.96 -8.08 -8.83
N ALA A 107 -8.99 -7.42 -9.48
CA ALA A 107 -7.87 -6.84 -8.75
C ALA A 107 -8.33 -5.65 -7.90
N SER A 108 -7.67 -5.47 -6.76
CA SER A 108 -7.80 -4.30 -5.88
C SER A 108 -6.82 -3.20 -6.25
N PHE A 109 -5.78 -3.51 -7.03
CA PHE A 109 -4.80 -2.58 -7.56
C PHE A 109 -5.02 -2.34 -9.04
N ARG A 110 -4.54 -1.17 -9.49
CA ARG A 110 -4.35 -0.87 -10.91
C ARG A 110 -3.10 -1.55 -11.45
N HIS A 111 -2.01 -1.45 -10.67
CA HIS A 111 -0.69 -1.98 -11.00
C HIS A 111 -0.05 -2.56 -9.74
N GLY A 112 0.64 -3.69 -9.90
CA GLY A 112 1.37 -4.37 -8.86
C GLY A 112 0.52 -4.83 -7.69
N SER A 113 1.16 -4.84 -6.52
CA SER A 113 0.55 -5.15 -5.22
C SER A 113 1.49 -4.74 -4.10
N GLN A 114 1.03 -4.86 -2.85
CA GLN A 114 1.90 -4.77 -1.68
C GLN A 114 3.13 -5.68 -1.75
N GLN A 115 3.05 -6.81 -2.48
CA GLN A 115 4.15 -7.75 -2.61
C GLN A 115 5.14 -7.38 -3.71
N SER A 116 4.79 -6.44 -4.59
CA SER A 116 5.68 -5.95 -5.66
C SER A 116 6.95 -5.29 -5.16
N ILE A 117 6.94 -4.83 -3.90
CA ILE A 117 8.05 -4.13 -3.26
C ILE A 117 8.80 -5.03 -2.27
N THR A 118 8.43 -6.31 -2.22
CA THR A 118 8.98 -7.28 -1.28
C THR A 118 9.89 -8.26 -1.99
N ARG A 119 10.97 -8.63 -1.32
CA ARG A 119 11.84 -9.73 -1.73
C ARG A 119 11.91 -10.76 -0.61
N GLY A 120 11.73 -12.03 -0.98
CA GLY A 120 11.99 -13.12 -0.06
C GLY A 120 13.47 -13.19 0.28
N TRP A 121 13.80 -13.06 1.56
CA TRP A 121 15.09 -13.42 2.10
C TRP A 121 14.96 -14.76 2.82
N ALA A 122 15.89 -15.68 2.56
CA ALA A 122 15.97 -16.98 3.23
C ALA A 122 17.06 -16.89 4.31
N PRO A 123 16.71 -16.68 5.59
CA PRO A 123 17.69 -16.50 6.63
C PRO A 123 18.51 -17.79 6.79
N PRO A 124 19.85 -17.76 6.75
CA PRO A 124 20.67 -18.96 6.94
C PRO A 124 20.38 -19.65 8.29
N MET A 125 20.04 -18.88 9.31
CA MET A 125 19.69 -19.40 10.65
C MET A 125 18.40 -20.21 10.67
N HIS A 126 17.51 -20.09 9.67
CA HIS A 126 16.31 -20.92 9.55
C HIS A 126 16.56 -22.21 8.76
N GLN A 127 17.80 -22.44 8.32
CA GLN A 127 18.21 -23.56 7.46
C GLN A 127 19.14 -24.55 8.17
N THR A 128 19.37 -24.39 9.47
CA THR A 128 20.23 -25.29 10.25
C THR A 128 19.54 -26.62 10.55
N ASP A 129 20.09 -27.70 10.03
CA ASP A 129 19.66 -29.08 10.31
C ASP A 129 20.03 -29.56 11.73
N THR A 130 20.84 -28.79 12.45
CA THR A 130 21.37 -29.16 13.78
C THR A 130 20.64 -28.48 14.93
N LEU A 131 19.61 -27.67 14.67
CA LEU A 131 18.87 -26.99 15.73
C LEU A 131 17.99 -27.98 16.50
N PHE A 132 18.27 -28.18 17.79
CA PHE A 132 17.41 -28.96 18.68
C PHE A 132 16.17 -28.17 19.11
N HIS A 133 14.98 -28.75 18.98
CA HIS A 133 13.75 -28.17 19.52
C HIS A 133 12.63 -29.23 19.73
N LYS A 134 11.50 -28.79 20.31
CA LYS A 134 10.30 -29.63 20.49
C LYS A 134 9.56 -29.78 19.16
N LYS A 135 8.97 -30.95 18.89
CA LYS A 135 8.11 -31.17 17.72
C LYS A 135 6.84 -30.33 17.81
N ALA A 136 6.39 -29.76 16.70
CA ALA A 136 5.19 -28.92 16.65
C ALA A 136 3.91 -29.65 17.09
N ALA A 137 3.75 -30.92 16.68
CA ALA A 137 2.50 -31.67 16.84
C ALA A 137 2.61 -32.95 17.70
N ALA A 138 3.69 -33.12 18.48
CA ALA A 138 3.87 -34.31 19.31
C ALA A 138 4.74 -34.02 20.56
N MET A 139 4.56 -34.83 21.61
CA MET A 139 5.42 -34.80 22.81
C MET A 139 6.77 -35.49 22.53
N GLY A 140 7.64 -34.82 21.79
CA GLY A 140 8.97 -35.30 21.48
C GLY A 140 9.89 -34.19 21.00
N PHE A 141 11.16 -34.55 20.77
CA PHE A 141 12.19 -33.64 20.29
C PHE A 141 12.61 -34.00 18.87
N THR A 142 13.15 -33.01 18.16
CA THR A 142 13.74 -33.17 16.83
C THR A 142 14.95 -32.26 16.69
N PHE A 143 15.76 -32.54 15.67
CA PHE A 143 16.83 -31.67 15.21
C PHE A 143 16.50 -31.20 13.79
N GLY A 144 16.75 -29.94 13.49
CA GLY A 144 16.59 -29.39 12.14
C GLY A 144 15.15 -29.11 11.78
N PHE A 145 14.79 -29.30 10.51
CA PHE A 145 13.51 -28.86 9.95
C PHE A 145 12.27 -29.42 10.68
N ASP A 146 11.28 -28.55 10.90
CA ASP A 146 9.94 -28.91 11.38
C ASP A 146 8.90 -27.90 10.87
N VAL A 147 7.81 -28.42 10.30
CA VAL A 147 6.74 -27.60 9.69
C VAL A 147 6.11 -26.69 10.75
N ASP A 148 5.87 -25.44 10.38
CA ASP A 148 5.31 -24.39 11.24
C ASP A 148 6.09 -24.07 12.53
N ASN A 149 7.35 -24.53 12.63
CA ASN A 149 8.20 -24.35 13.80
C ASN A 149 9.64 -23.94 13.45
N HIS A 150 10.39 -24.80 12.75
CA HIS A 150 11.74 -24.50 12.24
C HIS A 150 11.81 -24.76 10.74
N ALA A 151 11.42 -23.75 9.96
CA ALA A 151 11.47 -23.75 8.52
C ALA A 151 11.80 -22.34 8.02
N ILE A 152 12.24 -22.21 6.77
CA ILE A 152 12.44 -20.90 6.15
C ILE A 152 11.10 -20.16 6.15
N ASN A 153 11.00 -19.10 6.95
CA ASN A 153 10.05 -18.03 6.72
C ASN A 153 10.70 -16.96 5.84
N THR A 154 9.96 -16.46 4.86
CA THR A 154 10.36 -15.28 4.10
C THR A 154 9.79 -14.06 4.85
N CYS A 155 10.65 -13.15 5.30
CA CYS A 155 10.20 -12.03 6.14
C CYS A 155 10.32 -10.67 5.44
N PRO A 156 9.40 -10.30 4.53
CA PRO A 156 9.31 -8.93 4.08
C PRO A 156 8.13 -8.23 4.74
N LYS A 157 8.24 -7.92 6.04
CA LYS A 157 7.28 -7.03 6.71
C LYS A 157 7.61 -5.56 6.50
N GLU A 158 8.84 -5.26 6.13
CA GLU A 158 9.37 -3.90 5.96
C GLU A 158 10.35 -3.90 4.78
N THR A 159 10.32 -2.83 3.99
CA THR A 159 11.21 -2.64 2.84
C THR A 159 11.46 -1.15 2.64
N LEU A 160 12.67 -0.79 2.21
CA LEU A 160 12.97 0.57 1.81
C LEU A 160 12.45 0.81 0.40
N VAL A 161 11.63 1.85 0.26
CA VAL A 161 10.97 2.17 -1.00
C VAL A 161 11.29 3.59 -1.46
N LYS A 162 11.25 3.78 -2.77
CA LYS A 162 11.18 5.09 -3.41
C LYS A 162 9.73 5.37 -3.78
N ILE A 163 9.25 6.57 -3.43
CA ILE A 163 7.90 7.04 -3.77
C ILE A 163 8.04 8.16 -4.80
N THR A 164 7.30 8.06 -5.90
CA THR A 164 7.24 9.12 -6.93
C THR A 164 5.80 9.36 -7.35
N LYS A 165 5.39 10.63 -7.48
CA LYS A 165 4.07 10.99 -7.99
C LYS A 165 3.83 10.39 -9.37
N ALA A 166 2.69 9.72 -9.53
CA ALA A 166 2.27 9.12 -10.79
C ALA A 166 1.24 9.99 -11.50
N GLU A 167 0.17 10.36 -10.79
CA GLU A 167 -0.93 11.14 -11.34
C GLU A 167 -1.71 11.84 -10.23
N SER A 168 -2.42 12.91 -10.57
CA SER A 168 -3.22 13.65 -9.60
C SER A 168 -4.44 12.86 -9.14
N GLY A 169 -4.83 13.06 -7.87
CA GLY A 169 -5.93 12.34 -7.24
C GLY A 169 -7.34 12.76 -7.67
N GLY A 170 -7.50 13.95 -8.21
CA GLY A 170 -8.79 14.48 -8.67
C GLY A 170 -9.41 13.66 -9.81
N LEU A 171 -10.70 13.86 -10.05
CA LEU A 171 -11.47 13.08 -11.04
C LEU A 171 -10.77 13.09 -12.41
N GLU A 172 -10.68 11.93 -13.06
CA GLU A 172 -9.99 11.76 -14.34
C GLU A 172 -8.51 12.20 -14.34
N GLY A 173 -7.89 12.26 -13.16
CA GLY A 173 -6.49 12.65 -13.00
C GLY A 173 -6.26 14.15 -13.03
N ARG A 174 -7.31 14.95 -12.81
CA ARG A 174 -7.24 16.41 -12.89
C ARG A 174 -7.50 17.06 -11.55
N GLY A 175 -6.54 17.87 -11.10
CA GLY A 175 -6.64 18.64 -9.87
C GLY A 175 -6.58 17.78 -8.59
N ALA A 176 -6.90 18.42 -7.47
CA ALA A 176 -6.87 17.80 -6.15
C ALA A 176 -8.00 16.78 -5.97
N TRP A 177 -7.74 15.75 -5.16
CA TRP A 177 -8.74 14.76 -4.80
C TRP A 177 -9.81 15.40 -3.91
N LYS A 178 -11.08 15.34 -4.30
CA LYS A 178 -12.19 16.03 -3.60
C LYS A 178 -12.22 15.79 -2.07
N PRO A 179 -12.06 14.56 -1.55
CA PRO A 179 -11.96 14.37 -0.10
C PRO A 179 -10.77 15.07 0.55
N GLY A 180 -9.65 15.24 -0.15
CA GLY A 180 -8.50 16.02 0.31
C GLY A 180 -8.74 17.54 0.31
N THR A 181 -9.83 18.04 -0.27
CA THR A 181 -10.13 19.48 -0.32
C THR A 181 -11.23 19.92 0.66
N THR A 182 -11.83 19.00 1.42
CA THR A 182 -12.94 19.34 2.34
C THR A 182 -12.46 20.15 3.55
N GLY A 183 -11.17 20.09 3.84
CA GLY A 183 -10.57 20.62 5.05
C GLY A 183 -10.89 19.79 6.30
N GLU A 184 -11.25 18.53 6.10
CA GLU A 184 -11.47 17.55 7.17
C GLU A 184 -10.38 16.48 7.21
N THR A 185 -9.35 16.63 6.38
CA THR A 185 -8.22 15.70 6.33
C THR A 185 -7.03 16.25 7.10
N PRO A 186 -6.16 15.38 7.65
CA PRO A 186 -4.99 15.81 8.40
C PRO A 186 -4.12 16.80 7.63
N ALA A 187 -3.64 17.84 8.30
CA ALA A 187 -2.79 18.91 7.80
C ALA A 187 -3.37 19.73 6.64
N ALA A 188 -4.71 19.77 6.53
CA ALA A 188 -5.47 20.63 5.63
C ALA A 188 -6.72 21.21 6.32
N GLU A 189 -6.74 21.27 7.65
CA GLU A 189 -7.94 21.54 8.44
C GLU A 189 -8.55 22.92 8.17
N ASN A 190 -9.85 22.95 7.87
CA ASN A 190 -10.61 24.19 7.74
C ASN A 190 -10.94 24.80 9.13
N ALA A 191 -11.50 26.01 9.14
CA ALA A 191 -11.83 26.72 10.38
C ALA A 191 -12.78 25.93 11.31
N ALA A 192 -13.72 25.15 10.77
CA ALA A 192 -14.61 24.32 11.58
C ALA A 192 -13.88 23.14 12.21
N MET A 193 -12.98 22.47 11.47
CA MET A 193 -12.16 21.38 11.96
C MET A 193 -11.17 21.85 13.02
N GLN A 194 -10.55 23.02 12.84
CA GLN A 194 -9.69 23.63 13.85
C GLN A 194 -10.44 23.86 15.18
N ARG A 195 -11.66 24.41 15.11
CA ARG A 195 -12.53 24.55 16.29
C ARG A 195 -12.87 23.20 16.93
N TYR A 196 -13.12 22.17 16.14
CA TYR A 196 -13.35 20.81 16.66
C TYR A 196 -12.15 20.28 17.44
N LEU A 197 -10.95 20.40 16.87
CA LEU A 197 -9.72 19.94 17.51
C LEU A 197 -9.40 20.71 18.81
N MET A 198 -9.78 21.99 18.89
CA MET A 198 -9.65 22.81 20.09
C MET A 198 -10.75 22.57 21.14
N GLY A 199 -11.80 21.82 20.80
CA GLY A 199 -12.96 21.61 21.68
C GLY A 199 -14.00 22.74 21.66
N ASP A 200 -13.89 23.70 20.74
CA ASP A 200 -14.69 24.94 20.67
C ASP A 200 -16.06 24.77 19.95
N LEU A 201 -16.46 23.54 19.63
CA LEU A 201 -17.75 23.27 18.99
C LEU A 201 -18.91 23.21 20.00
N THR A 202 -18.63 22.95 21.27
CA THR A 202 -19.64 22.88 22.31
C THR A 202 -19.15 23.59 23.57
N THR A 203 -20.08 24.16 24.33
CA THR A 203 -19.79 24.74 25.64
C THR A 203 -20.22 23.77 26.72
N VAL A 204 -19.26 23.28 27.52
CA VAL A 204 -19.55 22.42 28.67
C VAL A 204 -19.83 23.32 29.88
N ARG A 205 -21.08 23.34 30.36
CA ARG A 205 -21.40 24.00 31.64
C ARG A 205 -20.79 23.19 32.80
N GLY A 206 -19.86 23.79 33.55
CA GLY A 206 -19.33 23.24 34.79
C GLY A 206 -17.80 23.04 34.85
N ALA A 207 -17.06 23.30 33.77
CA ALA A 207 -15.61 23.40 33.84
C ALA A 207 -15.24 24.75 34.51
N ALA A 208 -14.81 24.70 35.77
CA ALA A 208 -14.24 25.86 36.46
C ALA A 208 -12.92 26.28 35.79
N PRO A 209 -12.53 27.57 35.87
CA PRO A 209 -11.36 28.13 35.16
C PRO A 209 -10.03 27.52 35.59
#